data_AF-A0A1W9GCI1-F1
#
_entry.id   AF-A0A1W9GCI1-F1
#
_cell.length_a   1.000
_cell.length_b   1.000
_cell.length_c   1.000
_cell.angle_alpha   90.00
_cell.angle_beta   90.00
_cell.angle_gamma   90.00
#
_symmetry.space_group_name_H-M   'P 1'
#
loop_
_entity.id
_entity.type
_entity.pdbx_description
1 polymer ?
#
loop_
_entity_poly.entity_id
_entity_poly.type
_entity_poly.pdbx_seq_one_letter_code
_entity_poly.pdbx_strand_id
1 'polypeptide(L)'
;MSASAGERRILFATDGSSGSARAEAYACALARSWGASLTVMSVLEFPPGMDPNYAVNRQYLDGLMTEATEKLTDLKARAVSQGISTQSRIATGIPSEEVLAVARDQETDLIVVGTRGKTGLEHILLGSTAERIIRLAPCPVLTVPMGKPRADGGSNIEKPEPALERMLVPIDFSDCSVDAVEYGALIARRSNASLTLLHVLEPVSYGLDFTLAHMAERESGKTAIRKRLSDFVSALGSVGLVADSLMAGGLPADSILDAARTRSVGMIVMGTHGRRGVSHLLFGSVAESVLRRSSCPVLTVRSPKFPSGHRRVLSEHSMPTNV
;
A
#
# COMPACT_ATOMS: atom_id res chain seq x y z
N MET A 1 -22.08 24.08 13.90
CA MET A 1 -20.75 23.71 14.43
C MET A 1 -20.31 22.46 13.70
N SER A 2 -19.36 22.59 12.76
CA SER A 2 -18.84 21.45 11.99
C SER A 2 -18.00 20.59 12.92
N ALA A 3 -18.29 19.29 13.02
CA ALA A 3 -17.43 18.35 13.70
C ALA A 3 -16.00 18.51 13.16
N SER A 4 -15.03 18.75 14.04
CA SER A 4 -13.62 18.76 13.67
C SER A 4 -13.29 17.37 13.12
N ALA A 5 -12.94 17.28 11.84
CA ALA A 5 -12.39 16.05 11.29
C ALA A 5 -11.17 15.69 12.14
N GLY A 6 -11.21 14.53 12.81
CA GLY A 6 -10.12 14.08 13.68
C GLY A 6 -8.78 14.10 12.95
N GLU A 7 -7.71 14.45 13.66
CA GLU A 7 -6.34 14.45 13.14
C GLU A 7 -6.01 13.05 12.58
N ARG A 8 -5.48 13.01 11.36
CA ARG A 8 -5.15 11.75 10.71
C ARG A 8 -3.83 11.21 11.23
N ARG A 9 -3.74 9.89 11.39
CA ARG A 9 -2.61 9.23 12.03
C ARG A 9 -1.96 8.23 11.07
N ILE A 10 -0.68 8.45 10.74
CA ILE A 10 0.13 7.52 9.97
C ILE A 10 1.13 6.84 10.91
N LEU A 11 1.22 5.51 10.85
CA LEU A 11 2.24 4.73 11.56
C LEU A 11 3.30 4.26 10.57
N PHE A 12 4.51 4.77 10.68
CA PHE A 12 5.66 4.25 9.94
C PHE A 12 6.45 3.28 10.82
N ALA A 13 6.45 1.99 10.46
CA ALA A 13 7.27 0.99 11.13
C ALA A 13 8.58 0.77 10.37
N THR A 14 9.70 0.88 11.09
CA THR A 14 11.05 0.80 10.54
C THR A 14 11.94 -0.06 11.43
N ASP A 15 12.91 -0.73 10.82
CA ASP A 15 14.01 -1.41 11.51
C ASP A 15 15.29 -0.54 11.56
N GLY A 16 15.20 0.71 11.10
CA GLY A 16 16.31 1.65 11.04
C GLY A 16 17.40 1.26 10.03
N SER A 17 17.12 0.34 9.09
CA SER A 17 18.04 -0.03 8.02
C SER A 17 18.02 0.99 6.87
N SER A 18 19.07 1.02 6.05
CA SER A 18 19.09 1.83 4.82
C SER A 18 17.96 1.45 3.85
N GLY A 19 17.53 0.18 3.87
CA GLY A 19 16.39 -0.32 3.09
C GLY A 19 15.06 0.34 3.43
N SER A 20 14.92 0.88 4.66
CA SER A 20 13.72 1.58 5.11
C SER A 20 13.65 3.05 4.68
N ALA A 21 14.73 3.63 4.17
CA ALA A 21 14.81 5.07 3.85
C ALA A 21 13.79 5.50 2.78
N ARG A 22 13.51 4.65 1.79
CA ARG A 22 12.46 4.92 0.80
C ARG A 22 11.08 4.90 1.45
N ALA A 23 10.84 3.98 2.38
CA ALA A 23 9.57 3.91 3.12
C ALA A 23 9.36 5.16 4.00
N GLU A 24 10.42 5.65 4.65
CA GLU A 24 10.41 6.90 5.39
C GLU A 24 9.98 8.08 4.51
N ALA A 25 10.55 8.19 3.29
CA ALA A 25 10.23 9.25 2.36
C ALA A 25 8.74 9.24 1.96
N TYR A 26 8.18 8.07 1.66
CA TYR A 26 6.74 7.92 1.37
C TYR A 26 5.87 8.24 2.59
N ALA A 27 6.26 7.82 3.79
CA ALA A 27 5.54 8.15 5.02
C ALA A 27 5.49 9.66 5.26
N CYS A 28 6.61 10.37 5.08
CA CYS A 28 6.67 11.82 5.22
C CYS A 28 5.85 12.55 4.14
N ALA A 29 5.92 12.11 2.89
CA ALA A 29 5.16 12.72 1.79
C ALA A 29 3.65 12.54 1.95
N LEU A 30 3.20 11.37 2.41
CA LEU A 30 1.80 11.14 2.73
C LEU A 30 1.36 11.94 3.97
N ALA A 31 2.19 12.00 5.01
CA ALA A 31 1.88 12.80 6.19
C ALA A 31 1.67 14.28 5.85
N ARG A 32 2.55 14.85 5.03
CA ARG A 32 2.41 16.24 4.54
C ARG A 32 1.16 16.45 3.69
N SER A 33 0.96 15.62 2.67
CA SER A 33 -0.19 15.76 1.76
C SER A 33 -1.52 15.59 2.50
N TRP A 34 -1.55 14.81 3.58
CA TRP A 34 -2.77 14.57 4.35
C TRP A 34 -2.97 15.53 5.51
N GLY A 35 -1.94 16.28 5.91
CA GLY A 35 -1.93 17.00 7.20
C GLY A 35 -2.07 16.03 8.36
N ALA A 36 -1.44 14.86 8.27
CA ALA A 36 -1.49 13.80 9.27
C ALA A 36 -0.31 13.90 10.25
N SER A 37 -0.54 13.47 11.49
CA SER A 37 0.54 13.16 12.42
C SER A 37 1.22 11.84 12.03
N LEU A 38 2.51 11.76 12.34
CA LEU A 38 3.36 10.61 12.04
C LEU A 38 3.88 9.98 13.34
N THR A 39 3.48 8.75 13.61
CA THR A 39 4.15 7.90 14.61
C THR A 39 5.22 7.08 13.91
N VAL A 40 6.46 7.19 14.35
CA VAL A 40 7.60 6.45 13.84
C VAL A 40 7.96 5.39 14.86
N MET A 41 7.92 4.13 14.46
CA MET A 41 8.05 3.00 15.38
C MET A 41 9.20 2.09 14.98
N SER A 42 10.06 1.76 15.95
CA SER A 42 11.04 0.68 15.85
C SER A 42 10.69 -0.40 16.86
N VAL A 43 10.81 -1.66 16.45
CA VAL A 43 10.61 -2.81 17.34
C VAL A 43 11.94 -3.55 17.47
N LEU A 44 12.40 -3.68 18.71
CA LEU A 44 13.60 -4.44 19.04
C LEU A 44 13.21 -5.91 19.18
N GLU A 45 13.84 -6.75 18.36
CA GLU A 45 13.71 -8.20 18.43
C GLU A 45 14.72 -8.76 19.41
N PHE A 46 14.27 -9.69 20.26
CA PHE A 46 15.16 -10.50 21.07
C PHE A 46 15.46 -11.83 20.39
N PRO A 47 16.72 -12.29 20.41
CA PRO A 47 17.04 -13.65 20.03
C PRO A 47 16.22 -14.66 20.87
N PRO A 48 15.59 -15.67 20.23
CA PRO A 48 14.89 -16.73 20.95
C PRO A 48 15.79 -17.41 21.98
N GLY A 49 15.27 -17.66 23.18
CA GLY A 49 16.00 -18.34 24.27
C GLY A 49 16.87 -17.42 25.14
N MET A 50 16.84 -16.11 24.91
CA MET A 50 17.55 -15.12 25.73
C MET A 50 16.64 -14.57 26.83
N ASP A 51 17.00 -14.75 28.11
CA ASP A 51 16.28 -14.13 29.23
C ASP A 51 16.78 -12.69 29.46
N PRO A 52 15.93 -11.66 29.28
CA PRO A 52 16.32 -10.25 29.40
C PRO A 52 16.81 -9.83 30.78
N ASN A 53 16.57 -10.64 31.82
CA ASN A 53 16.98 -10.30 33.19
C ASN A 53 18.46 -10.56 33.48
N TYR A 54 19.12 -11.42 32.69
CA TYR A 54 20.56 -11.67 32.81
C TYR A 54 21.38 -10.42 32.45
N ALA A 55 22.43 -10.14 33.23
CA ALA A 55 23.21 -8.91 33.11
C ALA A 55 23.81 -8.70 31.70
N VAL A 56 24.29 -9.77 31.06
CA VAL A 56 24.85 -9.72 29.69
C VAL A 56 23.78 -9.32 28.66
N ASN A 57 22.55 -9.81 28.84
CA ASN A 57 21.44 -9.51 27.94
C ASN A 57 20.89 -8.10 28.16
N ARG A 58 20.96 -7.57 29.39
CA ARG A 58 20.67 -6.16 29.68
C ARG A 58 21.63 -5.21 28.96
N GLN A 59 22.93 -5.48 29.00
CA GLN A 59 23.90 -4.64 28.30
C GLN A 59 23.70 -4.68 26.77
N TYR A 60 23.36 -5.86 26.22
CA TYR A 60 22.99 -5.98 24.80
C TYR A 60 21.75 -5.14 24.45
N LEU A 61 20.73 -5.16 25.30
CA LEU A 61 19.53 -4.35 25.12
C LEU A 61 19.78 -2.86 25.20
N ASP A 62 20.58 -2.42 26.15
CA ASP A 62 20.92 -1.01 26.31
C ASP A 62 21.62 -0.48 25.04
N GLY A 63 22.47 -1.30 24.42
CA GLY A 63 23.08 -1.01 23.12
C GLY A 63 22.03 -0.89 22.00
N LEU A 64 21.12 -1.86 21.87
CA LEU A 64 20.04 -1.82 20.87
C LEU A 64 19.10 -0.62 21.07
N MET A 65 18.75 -0.31 22.32
CA MET A 65 17.91 0.83 22.68
C MET A 65 18.58 2.15 22.35
N THR A 66 19.89 2.28 22.62
CA THR A 66 20.66 3.48 22.29
C THR A 66 20.69 3.69 20.77
N GLU A 67 21.06 2.67 20.00
CA GLU A 67 21.11 2.73 18.53
C GLU A 67 19.73 3.10 17.93
N ALA A 68 18.67 2.46 18.41
CA ALA A 68 17.31 2.75 17.94
C ALA A 68 16.86 4.17 18.32
N THR A 69 17.23 4.66 19.50
CA THR A 69 16.91 6.01 19.96
C THR A 69 17.58 7.07 19.10
N GLU A 70 18.86 6.90 18.78
CA GLU A 70 19.60 7.81 17.89
C GLU A 70 18.94 7.86 16.50
N LYS A 71 18.71 6.70 15.89
CA LYS A 71 18.08 6.60 14.56
C LYS A 71 16.68 7.23 14.50
N LEU A 72 15.85 6.99 15.52
CA LEU A 72 14.52 7.57 15.59
C LEU A 72 14.55 9.07 15.87
N THR A 73 15.54 9.56 16.62
CA THR A 73 15.74 11.00 16.86
C THR A 73 16.04 11.71 15.55
N ASP A 74 16.96 11.17 14.75
CA ASP A 74 17.31 11.74 13.44
C ASP A 74 16.12 11.74 12.48
N LEU A 75 15.37 10.64 12.44
CA LEU A 75 14.17 10.53 11.61
C LEU A 75 13.10 11.54 12.04
N LYS A 76 12.83 11.61 13.35
CA LYS A 76 11.89 12.59 13.91
C LYS A 76 12.31 14.02 13.56
N ALA A 77 13.59 14.34 13.68
CA ALA A 77 14.11 15.66 13.31
C ALA A 77 13.87 15.97 11.81
N ARG A 78 14.10 15.00 10.92
CA ARG A 78 13.80 15.14 9.48
C ARG A 78 12.32 15.32 9.17
N ALA A 79 11.43 14.64 9.90
CA ALA A 79 10.00 14.79 9.71
C ALA A 79 9.49 16.14 10.27
N VAL A 80 9.98 16.55 11.44
CA VAL A 80 9.66 17.86 12.04
C VAL A 80 10.16 19.02 11.17
N SER A 81 11.35 18.93 10.58
CA SER A 81 11.84 19.96 9.65
C SER A 81 11.01 20.09 8.38
N GLN A 82 10.20 19.07 8.07
CA GLN A 82 9.22 19.06 6.99
C GLN A 82 7.82 19.53 7.44
N GLY A 83 7.68 20.03 8.67
CA GLY A 83 6.41 20.52 9.24
C GLY A 83 5.45 19.43 9.71
N ILE A 84 5.93 18.20 9.91
CA ILE A 84 5.10 17.06 10.29
C ILE A 84 5.06 16.91 11.82
N SER A 85 3.86 16.87 12.40
CA SER A 85 3.66 16.50 13.81
C SER A 85 4.11 15.05 14.01
N THR A 86 5.25 14.85 14.70
CA THR A 86 5.94 13.56 14.71
C THR A 86 6.22 13.07 16.13
N GLN A 87 5.91 11.82 16.39
CA GLN A 87 6.27 11.10 17.62
C GLN A 87 7.09 9.85 17.27
N SER A 88 7.96 9.44 18.19
CA SER A 88 8.79 8.25 18.05
C SER A 88 8.45 7.24 19.14
N ARG A 89 8.41 5.95 18.80
CA ARG A 89 8.14 4.86 19.74
C ARG A 89 9.12 3.72 19.54
N ILE A 90 9.68 3.22 20.63
CA ILE A 90 10.45 1.98 20.64
C ILE A 90 9.62 0.96 21.42
N ALA A 91 9.44 -0.22 20.84
CA ALA A 91 8.84 -1.36 21.51
C ALA A 91 9.80 -2.55 21.43
N THR A 92 9.52 -3.59 22.21
CA THR A 92 10.34 -4.78 22.27
C THR A 92 9.44 -6.00 22.18
N GLY A 93 9.73 -6.92 21.25
CA GLY A 93 8.87 -8.07 20.99
C GLY A 93 8.83 -8.44 19.51
N ILE A 94 7.72 -9.05 19.09
CA ILE A 94 7.51 -9.46 17.69
C ILE A 94 7.08 -8.23 16.87
N PRO A 95 7.83 -7.79 15.84
CA PRO A 95 7.58 -6.53 15.14
C PRO A 95 6.16 -6.38 14.61
N SER A 96 5.63 -7.43 13.98
CA SER A 96 4.26 -7.38 13.46
C SER A 96 3.22 -7.22 14.57
N GLU A 97 3.42 -7.82 15.74
CA GLU A 97 2.43 -7.78 16.82
C GLU A 97 2.39 -6.41 17.49
N GLU A 98 3.57 -5.87 17.78
CA GLU A 98 3.73 -4.52 18.35
C GLU A 98 3.19 -3.44 17.41
N VAL A 99 3.50 -3.52 16.11
CA VAL A 99 2.99 -2.56 15.11
C VAL A 99 1.46 -2.62 15.02
N LEU A 100 0.88 -3.83 15.01
CA LEU A 100 -0.56 -4.01 14.97
C LEU A 100 -1.25 -3.56 16.26
N ALA A 101 -0.60 -3.75 17.41
CA ALA A 101 -1.10 -3.28 18.70
C ALA A 101 -1.17 -1.75 18.73
N VAL A 102 -0.09 -1.07 18.34
CA VAL A 102 -0.05 0.40 18.23
C VAL A 102 -1.06 0.91 17.20
N ALA A 103 -1.21 0.22 16.06
CA ALA A 103 -2.19 0.62 15.05
C ALA A 103 -3.64 0.56 15.55
N ARG A 104 -3.96 -0.37 16.46
CA ARG A 104 -5.28 -0.45 17.11
C ARG A 104 -5.43 0.62 18.19
N ASP A 105 -4.46 0.73 19.09
CA ASP A 105 -4.46 1.67 20.22
C ASP A 105 -4.55 3.13 19.76
N GLN A 106 -3.75 3.49 18.76
CA GLN A 106 -3.74 4.83 18.19
C GLN A 106 -4.76 5.01 17.07
N GLU A 107 -5.65 4.04 16.84
CA GLU A 107 -6.57 3.98 15.70
C GLU A 107 -5.95 4.58 14.42
N THR A 108 -4.81 4.02 14.01
CA THR A 108 -4.06 4.47 12.85
C THR A 108 -4.92 4.43 11.58
N ASP A 109 -4.72 5.39 10.67
CA ASP A 109 -5.41 5.50 9.38
C ASP A 109 -4.63 4.85 8.23
N LEU A 110 -3.30 4.81 8.33
CA LEU A 110 -2.41 4.17 7.36
C LEU A 110 -1.16 3.65 8.05
N ILE A 111 -0.79 2.40 7.77
CA ILE A 111 0.54 1.87 8.14
C ILE A 111 1.46 1.97 6.92
N VAL A 112 2.69 2.43 7.12
CA VAL A 112 3.76 2.39 6.11
C VAL A 112 4.85 1.44 6.59
N VAL A 113 5.26 0.51 5.73
CA VAL A 113 6.34 -0.45 5.99
C VAL A 113 7.23 -0.65 4.77
N GLY A 114 8.52 -0.91 4.99
CA GLY A 114 9.40 -1.44 3.94
C GLY A 114 9.16 -2.94 3.71
N THR A 115 9.39 -3.43 2.49
CA THR A 115 9.29 -4.88 2.20
C THR A 115 10.55 -5.68 2.56
N ARG A 116 11.68 -5.00 2.79
CA ARG A 116 12.96 -5.59 3.20
C ARG A 116 13.48 -4.93 4.46
N GLY A 117 14.04 -5.74 5.36
CA GLY A 117 14.69 -5.29 6.59
C GLY A 117 16.14 -5.73 6.72
N LYS A 118 16.67 -5.74 7.94
CA LYS A 118 18.09 -5.98 8.30
C LYS A 118 18.72 -7.24 7.71
N THR A 119 17.95 -8.27 7.38
CA THR A 119 18.49 -9.56 6.90
C THR A 119 18.98 -9.53 5.45
N GLY A 120 18.60 -8.53 4.65
CA GLY A 120 19.22 -8.26 3.34
C GLY A 120 19.20 -9.40 2.32
N LEU A 121 18.38 -10.45 2.52
CA LEU A 121 18.36 -11.62 1.65
C LEU A 121 17.83 -11.22 0.27
N GLU A 122 18.71 -11.26 -0.74
CA GLU A 122 18.45 -10.82 -2.12
C GLU A 122 17.23 -11.52 -2.77
N HIS A 123 16.84 -12.68 -2.24
CA HIS A 123 15.77 -13.53 -2.77
C HIS A 123 14.42 -13.44 -2.01
N ILE A 124 14.33 -12.72 -0.88
CA ILE A 124 13.04 -12.54 -0.20
C ILE A 124 12.34 -11.30 -0.75
N LEU A 125 11.22 -11.55 -1.43
CA LEU A 125 10.43 -10.55 -2.15
C LEU A 125 9.48 -9.74 -1.23
N LEU A 126 8.97 -10.36 -0.16
CA LEU A 126 8.11 -9.74 0.87
C LEU A 126 8.49 -10.30 2.24
N GLY A 127 9.00 -9.47 3.15
CA GLY A 127 9.37 -9.91 4.50
C GLY A 127 8.17 -10.39 5.33
N SER A 128 8.40 -11.37 6.22
CA SER A 128 7.36 -11.99 7.07
C SER A 128 6.62 -10.97 7.95
N THR A 129 7.32 -9.95 8.46
CA THR A 129 6.73 -8.84 9.21
C THR A 129 5.74 -8.05 8.37
N ALA A 130 6.13 -7.64 7.14
CA ALA A 130 5.25 -6.90 6.25
C ALA A 130 4.03 -7.74 5.85
N GLU A 131 4.22 -9.02 5.53
CA GLU A 131 3.12 -9.92 5.20
C GLU A 131 2.09 -10.03 6.35
N ARG A 132 2.57 -10.23 7.59
CA ARG A 132 1.70 -10.28 8.77
C ARG A 132 0.96 -8.97 9.03
N ILE A 133 1.62 -7.83 8.84
CA ILE A 133 1.00 -6.51 9.01
C ILE A 133 -0.11 -6.31 7.97
N ILE A 134 0.16 -6.53 6.69
CA ILE A 134 -0.86 -6.40 5.63
C ILE A 134 -2.05 -7.32 5.89
N ARG A 135 -1.78 -8.53 6.41
CA ARG A 135 -2.81 -9.51 6.73
C ARG A 135 -3.74 -9.06 7.85
N LEU A 136 -3.22 -8.45 8.90
CA LEU A 136 -3.95 -8.26 10.17
C LEU A 136 -4.21 -6.79 10.53
N ALA A 137 -3.72 -5.84 9.74
CA ALA A 137 -3.88 -4.43 10.02
C ALA A 137 -5.36 -4.01 10.03
N PRO A 138 -5.77 -3.15 10.99
CA PRO A 138 -7.13 -2.62 11.04
C PRO A 138 -7.38 -1.48 10.03
N CYS A 139 -6.37 -1.14 9.24
CA CYS A 139 -6.38 -0.03 8.29
C CYS A 139 -5.53 -0.38 7.05
N PRO A 140 -5.54 0.42 5.98
CA PRO A 140 -4.73 0.20 4.80
C PRO A 140 -3.23 0.20 5.09
N VAL A 141 -2.47 -0.55 4.30
CA VAL A 141 -1.02 -0.70 4.47
C VAL A 141 -0.30 -0.35 3.17
N LEU A 142 0.56 0.66 3.23
CA LEU A 142 1.51 0.97 2.17
C LEU A 142 2.79 0.17 2.37
N THR A 143 3.06 -0.71 1.42
CA THR A 143 4.33 -1.44 1.35
C THR A 143 5.25 -0.75 0.36
N VAL A 144 6.47 -0.48 0.78
CA VAL A 144 7.45 0.24 -0.03
C VAL A 144 8.63 -0.70 -0.34
N PRO A 145 8.84 -1.07 -1.61
CA PRO A 145 9.97 -1.89 -1.99
C PRO A 145 11.27 -1.12 -1.82
N MET A 146 12.36 -1.81 -1.49
CA MET A 146 13.69 -1.22 -1.41
C MET A 146 14.02 -0.49 -2.74
N GLY A 147 14.65 0.70 -2.65
CA GLY A 147 15.13 1.40 -3.84
C GLY A 147 16.20 0.57 -4.58
N LYS A 148 16.49 0.94 -5.83
CA LYS A 148 17.62 0.33 -6.54
C LYS A 148 18.93 0.77 -5.87
N PRO A 149 19.94 -0.12 -5.77
CA PRO A 149 21.30 0.31 -5.50
C PRO A 149 21.68 1.38 -6.52
N ARG A 150 22.43 2.40 -6.10
CA ARG A 150 22.91 3.41 -7.04
C ARG A 150 23.74 2.74 -8.13
N ALA A 151 23.61 3.24 -9.36
CA ALA A 151 24.38 2.75 -10.51
C ALA A 151 25.91 2.95 -10.34
N ASP A 152 26.33 3.81 -9.40
CA ASP A 152 27.72 4.10 -9.07
C ASP A 152 28.40 3.05 -8.17
N GLY A 153 27.71 1.96 -7.79
CA GLY A 153 28.26 0.89 -6.97
C GLY A 153 28.49 1.27 -5.50
N GLY A 154 28.01 2.45 -5.06
CA GLY A 154 28.01 2.82 -3.65
C GLY A 154 27.04 1.97 -2.82
N SER A 155 27.37 1.73 -1.56
CA SER A 155 26.49 1.04 -0.59
C SER A 155 25.21 1.82 -0.24
N ASN A 156 25.08 3.06 -0.75
CA ASN A 156 23.89 3.90 -0.57
C ASN A 156 22.85 3.59 -1.65
N ILE A 157 21.64 3.27 -1.22
CA ILE A 157 20.46 3.12 -2.07
C ILE A 157 20.07 4.50 -2.61
N GLU A 158 19.63 4.61 -3.86
CA GLU A 158 19.02 5.87 -4.34
C GLU A 158 17.88 6.26 -3.39
N LYS A 159 17.82 7.54 -3.01
CA LYS A 159 16.66 8.15 -2.36
C LYS A 159 15.84 8.87 -3.44
N PRO A 160 15.13 8.16 -4.35
CA PRO A 160 14.24 8.85 -5.27
C PRO A 160 13.18 9.55 -4.43
N GLU A 161 12.85 10.79 -4.82
CA GLU A 161 11.72 11.47 -4.22
C GLU A 161 10.45 10.61 -4.37
N PRO A 162 9.60 10.56 -3.33
CA PRO A 162 8.38 9.78 -3.38
C PRO A 162 7.45 10.35 -4.45
N ALA A 163 7.24 9.59 -5.53
CA ALA A 163 6.32 9.95 -6.59
C ALA A 163 4.89 9.62 -6.15
N LEU A 164 4.11 10.64 -5.79
CA LEU A 164 2.70 10.48 -5.40
C LEU A 164 1.74 10.91 -6.50
N GLU A 165 2.23 11.43 -7.61
CA GLU A 165 1.47 12.17 -8.62
C GLU A 165 0.67 11.25 -9.55
N ARG A 166 1.06 9.98 -9.66
CA ARG A 166 0.43 9.01 -10.56
C ARG A 166 0.17 7.69 -9.86
N MET A 167 -1.10 7.33 -9.76
CA MET A 167 -1.56 6.09 -9.13
C MET A 167 -2.18 5.16 -10.16
N LEU A 168 -1.89 3.86 -10.05
CA LEU A 168 -2.56 2.81 -10.80
C LEU A 168 -3.52 2.06 -9.87
N VAL A 169 -4.78 1.90 -10.28
CA VAL A 169 -5.76 1.12 -9.53
C VAL A 169 -6.27 -0.03 -10.39
N PRO A 170 -5.78 -1.27 -10.18
CA PRO A 170 -6.35 -2.44 -10.82
C PRO A 170 -7.78 -2.67 -10.34
N ILE A 171 -8.72 -2.82 -11.29
CA ILE A 171 -10.13 -3.01 -11.00
C ILE A 171 -10.69 -4.23 -11.72
N ASP A 172 -11.30 -5.13 -10.96
CA ASP A 172 -12.06 -6.29 -11.46
C ASP A 172 -13.56 -6.15 -11.17
N PHE A 173 -13.99 -5.00 -10.65
CA PHE A 173 -15.34 -4.66 -10.22
C PHE A 173 -15.91 -5.48 -9.04
N SER A 174 -15.05 -6.19 -8.30
CA SER A 174 -15.39 -6.70 -6.96
C SER A 174 -15.45 -5.57 -5.92
N ASP A 175 -16.16 -5.79 -4.82
CA ASP A 175 -16.31 -4.78 -3.76
C ASP A 175 -14.97 -4.25 -3.26
N CYS A 176 -13.99 -5.12 -3.04
CA CYS A 176 -12.66 -4.73 -2.60
C CYS A 176 -11.85 -3.95 -3.66
N SER A 177 -12.06 -4.17 -4.96
CA SER A 177 -11.42 -3.34 -5.98
C SER A 177 -12.13 -2.00 -6.14
N VAL A 178 -13.45 -1.93 -5.92
CA VAL A 178 -14.19 -0.67 -5.82
C VAL A 178 -13.74 0.13 -4.59
N ASP A 179 -13.56 -0.51 -3.44
CA ASP A 179 -13.00 0.10 -2.23
C ASP A 179 -11.57 0.63 -2.47
N ALA A 180 -10.77 -0.09 -3.27
CA ALA A 180 -9.45 0.39 -3.68
C ALA A 180 -9.52 1.63 -4.58
N VAL A 181 -10.51 1.73 -5.48
CA VAL A 181 -10.74 2.96 -6.26
C VAL A 181 -11.16 4.11 -5.36
N GLU A 182 -12.10 3.90 -4.44
CA GLU A 182 -12.54 4.94 -3.49
C GLU A 182 -11.40 5.43 -2.60
N TYR A 183 -10.62 4.50 -2.06
CA TYR A 183 -9.48 4.86 -1.23
C TYR A 183 -8.40 5.53 -2.07
N GLY A 184 -8.14 5.05 -3.29
CA GLY A 184 -7.26 5.73 -4.25
C GLY A 184 -7.69 7.17 -4.53
N ALA A 185 -9.00 7.41 -4.72
CA ALA A 185 -9.57 8.73 -4.95
C ALA A 185 -9.35 9.67 -3.74
N LEU A 186 -9.51 9.14 -2.51
CA LEU A 186 -9.20 9.87 -1.28
C LEU A 186 -7.74 10.35 -1.26
N ILE A 187 -6.78 9.48 -1.58
CA ILE A 187 -5.36 9.82 -1.56
C ILE A 187 -5.04 10.78 -2.70
N ALA A 188 -5.53 10.52 -3.90
CA ALA A 188 -5.28 11.34 -5.05
C ALA A 188 -5.75 12.79 -4.86
N ARG A 189 -6.92 12.98 -4.22
CA ARG A 189 -7.41 14.32 -3.88
C ARG A 189 -6.46 15.08 -2.93
N ARG A 190 -5.84 14.37 -1.98
CA ARG A 190 -4.93 14.96 -0.99
C ARG A 190 -3.53 15.19 -1.56
N SER A 191 -3.10 14.35 -2.48
CA SER A 191 -1.78 14.40 -3.10
C SER A 191 -1.77 15.11 -4.46
N ASN A 192 -2.90 15.65 -4.92
CA ASN A 192 -3.08 16.20 -6.26
C ASN A 192 -2.61 15.23 -7.37
N ALA A 193 -2.96 13.95 -7.22
CA ALA A 193 -2.51 12.88 -8.10
C ALA A 193 -3.55 12.56 -9.18
N SER A 194 -3.08 12.05 -10.33
CA SER A 194 -3.93 11.40 -11.32
C SER A 194 -4.12 9.91 -11.00
N LEU A 195 -5.31 9.37 -11.29
CA LEU A 195 -5.59 7.93 -11.21
C LEU A 195 -5.74 7.31 -12.59
N THR A 196 -5.09 6.17 -12.80
CA THR A 196 -5.37 5.29 -13.93
C THR A 196 -6.08 4.04 -13.43
N LEU A 197 -7.31 3.80 -13.89
CA LEU A 197 -8.03 2.56 -13.64
C LEU A 197 -7.59 1.50 -14.65
N LEU A 198 -7.09 0.35 -14.20
CA LEU A 198 -6.67 -0.74 -15.09
C LEU A 198 -7.59 -1.95 -14.95
N HIS A 199 -8.24 -2.33 -16.03
CA HIS A 199 -8.92 -3.62 -16.12
C HIS A 199 -8.11 -4.59 -16.98
N VAL A 200 -7.88 -5.81 -16.47
CA VAL A 200 -7.18 -6.85 -17.21
C VAL A 200 -8.17 -7.90 -17.70
N LEU A 201 -8.19 -8.13 -19.01
CA LEU A 201 -8.93 -9.18 -19.67
C LEU A 201 -8.07 -10.45 -19.68
N GLU A 202 -8.44 -11.40 -18.83
CA GLU A 202 -7.76 -12.70 -18.76
C GLU A 202 -7.90 -13.47 -20.09
N PRO A 203 -6.83 -14.18 -20.52
CA PRO A 203 -6.93 -15.05 -21.68
C PRO A 203 -7.93 -16.16 -21.41
N VAL A 204 -8.95 -16.26 -22.25
CA VAL A 204 -9.94 -17.34 -22.21
C VAL A 204 -9.24 -18.62 -22.68
N SER A 205 -9.22 -19.67 -21.86
CA SER A 205 -8.78 -21.00 -22.30
C SER A 205 -9.69 -21.47 -23.43
N TYR A 206 -9.12 -21.65 -24.62
CA TYR A 206 -9.85 -22.13 -25.78
C TYR A 206 -10.25 -23.59 -25.60
N GLY A 207 -11.56 -23.85 -25.47
CA GLY A 207 -12.13 -25.09 -25.99
C GLY A 207 -12.20 -25.02 -27.52
N LEU A 208 -12.23 -26.16 -28.20
CA LEU A 208 -12.24 -26.25 -29.67
C LEU A 208 -13.51 -25.65 -30.34
N ASP A 209 -14.50 -25.23 -29.56
CA ASP A 209 -15.76 -24.67 -30.06
C ASP A 209 -15.68 -23.15 -30.29
N PHE A 210 -15.00 -22.76 -31.36
CA PHE A 210 -14.90 -21.36 -31.79
C PHE A 210 -16.07 -20.98 -32.69
N THR A 211 -17.23 -20.63 -32.11
CA THR A 211 -18.43 -20.21 -32.86
C THR A 211 -18.52 -18.68 -32.99
N LEU A 212 -19.17 -18.18 -34.06
CA LEU A 212 -19.42 -16.74 -34.27
C LEU A 212 -20.19 -16.10 -33.09
N ALA A 213 -21.04 -16.86 -32.41
CA ALA A 213 -21.75 -16.42 -31.20
C ALA A 213 -20.79 -16.03 -30.06
N HIS A 214 -19.74 -16.83 -29.82
CA HIS A 214 -18.72 -16.51 -28.81
C HIS A 214 -17.95 -15.22 -29.15
N MET A 215 -17.80 -14.85 -30.43
CA MET A 215 -17.15 -13.60 -30.81
C MET A 215 -18.04 -12.38 -30.49
N ALA A 216 -19.33 -12.47 -30.80
CA ALA A 216 -20.30 -11.40 -30.51
C ALA A 216 -20.50 -11.17 -29.00
N GLU A 217 -20.55 -12.25 -28.21
CA GLU A 217 -20.63 -12.17 -26.75
C GLU A 217 -19.37 -11.51 -26.14
N ARG A 218 -18.18 -11.81 -26.68
CA ARG A 218 -16.91 -11.21 -26.21
C ARG A 218 -16.83 -9.72 -26.51
N GLU A 219 -17.24 -9.29 -27.70
CA GLU A 219 -17.29 -7.87 -28.04
C GLU A 219 -18.34 -7.10 -27.22
N SER A 220 -19.47 -7.75 -26.93
CA SER A 220 -20.49 -7.20 -26.03
C SER A 220 -19.95 -7.06 -24.60
N GLY A 221 -19.23 -8.06 -24.09
CA GLY A 221 -18.58 -8.04 -22.77
C GLY A 221 -17.52 -6.94 -22.64
N LYS A 222 -16.66 -6.77 -23.67
CA LYS A 222 -15.68 -5.65 -23.70
C LYS A 222 -16.37 -4.29 -23.71
N THR A 223 -17.47 -4.15 -24.45
CA THR A 223 -18.24 -2.90 -24.52
C THR A 223 -18.84 -2.54 -23.16
N ALA A 224 -19.41 -3.53 -22.45
CA ALA A 224 -19.95 -3.34 -21.11
C ALA A 224 -18.85 -2.93 -20.11
N ILE A 225 -17.69 -3.59 -20.14
CA ILE A 225 -16.53 -3.25 -19.30
C ILE A 225 -16.04 -1.82 -19.59
N ARG A 226 -15.91 -1.45 -20.87
CA ARG A 226 -15.49 -0.11 -21.28
C ARG A 226 -16.47 0.96 -20.80
N LYS A 227 -17.77 0.72 -20.91
CA LYS A 227 -18.80 1.62 -20.38
C LYS A 227 -18.63 1.78 -18.87
N ARG A 228 -18.46 0.69 -18.14
CA ARG A 228 -18.31 0.72 -16.67
C ARG A 228 -17.06 1.48 -16.22
N LEU A 229 -15.93 1.29 -16.91
CA LEU A 229 -14.72 2.09 -16.66
C LEU A 229 -14.97 3.58 -16.93
N SER A 230 -15.67 3.90 -18.03
CA SER A 230 -16.03 5.28 -18.36
C SER A 230 -16.93 5.92 -17.29
N ASP A 231 -17.89 5.16 -16.75
CA ASP A 231 -18.78 5.63 -15.67
C ASP A 231 -17.98 5.93 -14.40
N PHE A 232 -17.00 5.09 -14.04
CA PHE A 232 -16.11 5.31 -12.90
C PHE A 232 -15.21 6.55 -13.11
N VAL A 233 -14.60 6.68 -14.29
CA VAL A 233 -13.77 7.86 -14.63
C VAL A 233 -14.60 9.14 -14.58
N SER A 234 -15.82 9.12 -15.10
CA SER A 234 -16.75 10.25 -15.04
C SER A 234 -17.10 10.63 -13.60
N ALA A 235 -17.40 9.64 -12.75
CA ALA A 235 -17.68 9.86 -11.33
C ALA A 235 -16.47 10.49 -10.61
N LEU A 236 -15.25 10.00 -10.84
CA LEU A 236 -14.03 10.59 -10.31
C LEU A 236 -13.81 12.03 -10.83
N GLY A 237 -14.06 12.27 -12.11
CA GLY A 237 -13.99 13.61 -12.72
C GLY A 237 -14.99 14.60 -12.13
N SER A 238 -16.20 14.13 -11.77
CA SER A 238 -17.26 14.97 -11.18
C SER A 238 -16.87 15.56 -9.82
N VAL A 239 -15.92 14.94 -9.12
CA VAL A 239 -15.35 15.44 -7.85
C VAL A 239 -13.99 16.13 -8.03
N GLY A 240 -13.62 16.45 -9.28
CA GLY A 240 -12.42 17.21 -9.62
C GLY A 240 -11.13 16.40 -9.70
N LEU A 241 -11.19 15.06 -9.78
CA LEU A 241 -10.00 14.23 -9.96
C LEU A 241 -9.64 14.06 -11.43
N VAL A 242 -8.34 14.06 -11.73
CA VAL A 242 -7.82 13.66 -13.03
C VAL A 242 -7.76 12.14 -13.08
N ALA A 243 -8.65 11.52 -13.87
CA ALA A 243 -8.70 10.08 -14.00
C ALA A 243 -8.76 9.64 -15.47
N ASP A 244 -8.07 8.54 -15.79
CA ASP A 244 -8.21 7.82 -17.06
C ASP A 244 -8.43 6.32 -16.80
N SER A 245 -8.67 5.56 -17.87
CA SER A 245 -8.79 4.10 -17.78
C SER A 245 -8.02 3.40 -18.89
N LEU A 246 -7.56 2.20 -18.60
CA LEU A 246 -6.81 1.32 -19.48
C LEU A 246 -7.42 -0.08 -19.43
N MET A 247 -7.52 -0.72 -20.58
CA MET A 247 -7.77 -2.15 -20.70
C MET A 247 -6.50 -2.83 -21.22
N ALA A 248 -6.07 -3.89 -20.55
CA ALA A 248 -4.96 -4.73 -20.98
C ALA A 248 -5.43 -6.18 -21.14
N GLY A 249 -4.82 -6.94 -22.04
CA GLY A 249 -5.02 -8.39 -22.12
C GLY A 249 -3.83 -9.11 -21.49
N GLY A 250 -4.07 -10.24 -20.83
CA GLY A 250 -3.02 -11.09 -20.29
C GLY A 250 -3.27 -11.55 -18.86
N LEU A 251 -2.20 -12.00 -18.19
CA LEU A 251 -2.27 -12.40 -16.79
C LEU A 251 -2.34 -11.16 -15.89
N PRO A 252 -3.30 -11.08 -14.94
CA PRO A 252 -3.55 -9.85 -14.19
C PRO A 252 -2.33 -9.24 -13.52
N ALA A 253 -1.54 -10.04 -12.78
CA ALA A 253 -0.37 -9.54 -12.08
C ALA A 253 0.69 -8.97 -13.03
N ASP A 254 0.96 -9.65 -14.15
CA ASP A 254 1.94 -9.21 -15.14
C ASP A 254 1.49 -7.91 -15.82
N SER A 255 0.23 -7.86 -16.26
CA SER A 255 -0.34 -6.67 -16.87
C SER A 255 -0.34 -5.46 -15.93
N ILE A 256 -0.58 -5.67 -14.62
CA ILE A 256 -0.51 -4.61 -13.60
C ILE A 256 0.92 -4.08 -13.47
N LEU A 257 1.90 -4.97 -13.33
CA LEU A 257 3.32 -4.60 -13.16
C LEU A 257 3.87 -3.91 -14.42
N ASP A 258 3.46 -4.36 -15.60
CA ASP A 258 3.84 -3.79 -16.88
C ASP A 258 3.22 -2.41 -17.11
N ALA A 259 1.94 -2.24 -16.77
CA ALA A 259 1.27 -0.94 -16.83
C ALA A 259 1.92 0.04 -15.85
N ALA A 260 2.22 -0.41 -14.62
CA ALA A 260 2.87 0.42 -13.61
C ALA A 260 4.25 0.94 -14.09
N ARG A 261 5.05 0.07 -14.71
CA ARG A 261 6.34 0.43 -15.30
C ARG A 261 6.18 1.38 -16.50
N THR A 262 5.34 1.01 -17.46
CA THR A 262 5.17 1.75 -18.73
C THR A 262 4.58 3.14 -18.52
N ARG A 263 3.62 3.29 -17.59
CA ARG A 263 3.03 4.57 -17.21
C ARG A 263 3.86 5.34 -16.18
N SER A 264 4.96 4.76 -15.70
CA SER A 264 5.82 5.34 -14.67
C SER A 264 5.04 5.79 -13.44
N VAL A 265 4.15 4.91 -12.95
CA VAL A 265 3.31 5.22 -11.78
C VAL A 265 4.15 5.19 -10.51
N GLY A 266 3.81 6.07 -9.58
CA GLY A 266 4.49 6.16 -8.30
C GLY A 266 3.94 5.20 -7.25
N MET A 267 2.70 4.73 -7.43
CA MET A 267 2.04 3.80 -6.51
C MET A 267 0.96 2.97 -7.20
N ILE A 268 0.80 1.72 -6.76
CA ILE A 268 -0.34 0.86 -7.07
C ILE A 268 -1.27 0.84 -5.87
N VAL A 269 -2.57 1.05 -6.07
CA VAL A 269 -3.60 0.90 -5.03
C VAL A 269 -4.46 -0.30 -5.37
N MET A 270 -4.59 -1.27 -4.47
CA MET A 270 -5.37 -2.47 -4.76
C MET A 270 -6.05 -3.08 -3.53
N GLY A 271 -7.17 -3.75 -3.78
CA GLY A 271 -7.78 -4.64 -2.80
C GLY A 271 -6.94 -5.90 -2.61
N THR A 272 -7.05 -6.54 -1.45
CA THR A 272 -6.32 -7.78 -1.14
C THR A 272 -7.16 -9.05 -1.34
N HIS A 273 -8.45 -8.90 -1.63
CA HIS A 273 -9.38 -9.98 -1.93
C HIS A 273 -9.94 -9.77 -3.35
N GLY A 274 -10.67 -10.74 -3.90
CA GLY A 274 -11.32 -10.63 -5.21
C GLY A 274 -12.68 -11.34 -5.19
N ARG A 275 -13.31 -11.49 -6.36
CA ARG A 275 -14.70 -11.98 -6.53
C ARG A 275 -15.06 -13.31 -5.82
N ARG A 276 -14.08 -14.13 -5.43
CA ARG A 276 -14.33 -15.48 -4.90
C ARG A 276 -14.62 -15.55 -3.39
N GLY A 277 -14.54 -14.44 -2.65
CA GLY A 277 -15.00 -14.39 -1.25
C GLY A 277 -14.45 -15.49 -0.34
N VAL A 278 -13.26 -16.03 -0.64
CA VAL A 278 -12.72 -17.18 0.08
C VAL A 278 -12.16 -16.68 1.40
N SER A 279 -12.96 -16.79 2.46
CA SER A 279 -12.65 -16.42 3.85
C SER A 279 -11.36 -17.06 4.39
N HIS A 280 -10.81 -18.07 3.69
CA HIS A 280 -9.59 -18.80 4.05
C HIS A 280 -8.37 -18.46 3.15
N LEU A 281 -8.56 -17.80 2.00
CA LEU A 281 -7.44 -17.36 1.16
C LEU A 281 -7.06 -15.94 1.54
N LEU A 282 -5.95 -15.93 2.23
CA LEU A 282 -5.34 -14.87 3.02
C LEU A 282 -4.80 -13.68 2.19
N PHE A 283 -4.56 -13.89 0.89
CA PHE A 283 -4.31 -12.90 -0.15
C PHE A 283 -4.93 -13.39 -1.46
N GLY A 284 -5.55 -12.51 -2.23
CA GLY A 284 -5.81 -12.79 -3.65
C GLY A 284 -4.48 -13.06 -4.35
N SER A 285 -4.42 -14.09 -5.20
CA SER A 285 -3.19 -14.50 -5.91
C SER A 285 -2.55 -13.36 -6.70
N VAL A 286 -3.39 -12.47 -7.26
CA VAL A 286 -2.95 -11.27 -7.98
C VAL A 286 -2.28 -10.26 -7.04
N ALA A 287 -2.90 -9.97 -5.89
CA ALA A 287 -2.36 -9.03 -4.90
C ALA A 287 -1.02 -9.50 -4.34
N GLU A 288 -0.91 -10.79 -4.01
CA GLU A 288 0.36 -11.37 -3.56
C GLU A 288 1.46 -11.25 -4.63
N SER A 289 1.15 -11.61 -5.87
CA SER A 289 2.11 -11.54 -6.98
C SER A 289 2.59 -10.11 -7.23
N VAL A 290 1.69 -9.12 -7.19
CA VAL A 290 2.03 -7.70 -7.33
C VAL A 290 2.89 -7.22 -6.14
N LEU A 291 2.51 -7.52 -4.89
CA LEU A 291 3.26 -7.15 -3.69
C LEU A 291 4.70 -7.67 -3.71
N ARG A 292 4.90 -8.91 -4.17
CA ARG A 292 6.23 -9.53 -4.26
C ARG A 292 7.09 -8.96 -5.38
N ARG A 293 6.50 -8.53 -6.50
CA ARG A 293 7.25 -8.21 -7.73
C ARG A 293 7.29 -6.72 -8.07
N SER A 294 6.47 -5.89 -7.41
CA SER A 294 6.39 -4.47 -7.73
C SER A 294 7.69 -3.73 -7.40
N SER A 295 8.10 -2.85 -8.31
CA SER A 295 9.22 -1.92 -8.13
C SER A 295 8.78 -0.57 -7.52
N CYS A 296 7.47 -0.32 -7.50
CA CYS A 296 6.84 0.85 -6.88
C CYS A 296 6.01 0.44 -5.65
N PRO A 297 5.78 1.36 -4.70
CA PRO A 297 4.92 1.11 -3.56
C PRO A 297 3.57 0.52 -3.92
N VAL A 298 3.09 -0.41 -3.09
CA VAL A 298 1.77 -1.01 -3.23
C VAL A 298 0.98 -0.72 -1.96
N LEU A 299 -0.11 0.02 -2.13
CA LEU A 299 -1.09 0.29 -1.10
C LEU A 299 -2.19 -0.76 -1.14
N THR A 300 -2.32 -1.47 -0.03
CA THR A 300 -3.31 -2.54 0.13
C THR A 300 -4.51 -2.04 0.94
N VAL A 301 -5.70 -2.16 0.37
CA VAL A 301 -6.95 -1.68 0.96
C VAL A 301 -7.80 -2.88 1.36
N ARG A 302 -7.56 -3.40 2.56
CA ARG A 302 -8.36 -4.50 3.15
C ARG A 302 -9.51 -3.97 4.00
N SER A 303 -9.18 -3.05 4.91
CA SER A 303 -10.11 -2.40 5.82
C SER A 303 -10.05 -0.90 5.53
N PRO A 304 -10.81 -0.41 4.54
CA PRO A 304 -10.74 0.99 4.16
C PRO A 304 -11.14 1.87 5.35
N LYS A 305 -10.32 2.87 5.66
CA LYS A 305 -10.57 3.78 6.77
C LYS A 305 -10.79 5.21 6.27
N PHE A 306 -12.05 5.53 6.07
CA PHE A 306 -12.45 6.84 5.56
C PHE A 306 -12.55 7.89 6.67
N PRO A 307 -12.35 9.19 6.34
CA PRO A 307 -12.54 10.26 7.32
C PRO A 307 -14.01 10.37 7.72
N SER A 308 -14.27 10.87 8.93
CA SER A 308 -15.63 11.21 9.36
C SER A 308 -16.30 12.14 8.34
N GLY A 309 -17.52 11.81 7.94
CA GLY A 309 -18.26 12.56 6.91
C GLY A 309 -17.80 12.31 5.47
N HIS A 310 -16.95 11.31 5.22
CA HIS A 310 -16.62 10.88 3.87
C HIS A 310 -17.88 10.47 3.10
N ARG A 311 -18.06 11.07 1.93
CA ARG A 311 -19.04 10.66 0.93
C ARG A 311 -18.30 9.88 -0.14
N ARG A 312 -18.78 8.66 -0.39
CA ARG A 312 -18.30 7.82 -1.49
C ARG A 312 -18.44 8.57 -2.81
N VAL A 313 -17.41 8.52 -3.65
CA VAL A 313 -17.42 9.12 -4.99
C VAL A 313 -18.20 8.23 -5.95
N LEU A 314 -18.12 6.92 -5.77
CA LEU A 314 -18.79 5.92 -6.55
C LEU A 314 -20.15 5.62 -5.90
N SER A 315 -21.24 5.94 -6.60
CA SER A 315 -22.60 5.65 -6.16
C SER A 315 -22.91 4.15 -6.22
N GLU A 316 -23.84 3.67 -5.40
CA GLU A 316 -24.36 2.28 -5.45
C GLU A 316 -24.93 1.90 -6.82
N HIS A 317 -25.37 2.87 -7.62
CA HIS A 317 -25.85 2.65 -9.01
C HIS A 317 -24.74 2.16 -9.97
N SER A 318 -23.47 2.17 -9.54
CA SER A 318 -22.31 1.65 -10.27
C SER A 318 -21.87 0.25 -9.78
N MET A 319 -22.55 -0.29 -8.76
CA MET A 319 -22.37 -1.63 -8.19
C MET A 319 -23.15 -2.66 -9.00
N PRO A 320 -22.70 -3.93 -9.07
CA PRO A 320 -23.36 -4.93 -9.90
C PRO A 320 -24.74 -5.29 -9.32
N THR A 321 -25.78 -5.25 -10.15
CA THR A 321 -26.83 -6.27 -10.05
C THR A 321 -26.18 -7.59 -10.42
N ASN A 322 -26.18 -8.56 -9.49
CA ASN A 322 -25.74 -9.91 -9.76
C ASN A 322 -26.41 -10.43 -11.05
N VAL A 323 -25.59 -10.76 -12.04
CA VAL A 323 -25.94 -11.65 -13.14
C VAL A 323 -25.02 -12.84 -13.05
#